data_AF-A0AAU8G0U1-F1
#
_entry.id   AF-A0AAU8G0U1-F1
#
_cell.length_a   1.000
_cell.length_b   1.000
_cell.length_c   1.000
_cell.angle_alpha   90.00
_cell.angle_beta   90.00
_cell.angle_gamma   90.00
#
_symmetry.space_group_name_H-M   'P 1'
#
loop_
_entity.id
_entity.type
_entity.pdbx_description
1 polymer ?
#
loop_
_entity_poly.entity_id
_entity_poly.type
_entity_poly.pdbx_seq_one_letter_code
_entity_poly.pdbx_strand_id
1 'polypeptide(L)'
;MTLRGALGALRVTDLARLVPARAVPQPPPGGVYRPDGGTDRALDLARRAGHPEHRVRALAGTLGALDPRTRRAIVDPLGRADPGPSGPRDRRSRPLELGGEPARQTDATTCGSAVLGLLAAAGDPVLALWLVTGLRPGDDGGPGGRPRAGGASRFGELQRVLKRRTNRAALGPLPWPASLGTPPWGAARTARHADVRYVERVVAGDRDDDPVVRAALAAAARGVPVPLFTGGDLALGVATAVPRHVVLLTDADDGTDADARARRCRVYEPSSGTVHDLDAAALLDGARSPEVRRALGGWPHLCWALLPAVGRAGEAPHPARG
;
A
#
# COMPACT_ATOMS: atom_id res chain seq x y z
N MET A 1 36.38 -15.21 -0.40
CA MET A 1 35.30 -14.29 -0.82
C MET A 1 35.93 -13.28 -1.79
N THR A 2 35.59 -13.28 -3.07
CA THR A 2 36.27 -12.44 -4.08
C THR A 2 35.71 -11.01 -4.07
N LEU A 3 36.56 -10.00 -4.26
CA LEU A 3 36.15 -8.57 -4.34
C LEU A 3 35.00 -8.34 -5.35
N ARG A 4 34.97 -9.14 -6.42
CA ARG A 4 33.93 -9.12 -7.45
C ARG A 4 32.55 -9.59 -6.94
N GLY A 5 32.53 -10.54 -5.99
CA GLY A 5 31.31 -10.99 -5.32
C GLY A 5 30.79 -10.01 -4.26
N ALA A 6 31.69 -9.30 -3.58
CA ALA A 6 31.31 -8.25 -2.62
C ALA A 6 30.71 -7.02 -3.32
N LEU A 7 31.27 -6.61 -4.46
CA LEU A 7 30.76 -5.48 -5.25
C LEU A 7 29.46 -5.82 -6.00
N GLY A 8 29.23 -7.10 -6.36
CA GLY A 8 28.00 -7.53 -7.04
C GLY A 8 26.76 -7.52 -6.15
N ALA A 9 26.92 -7.67 -4.83
CA ALA A 9 25.83 -7.65 -3.86
C ALA A 9 25.41 -6.22 -3.44
N LEU A 10 26.10 -5.19 -3.93
CA LEU A 10 25.80 -3.80 -3.59
C LEU A 10 24.51 -3.33 -4.25
N ARG A 11 23.71 -2.57 -3.51
CA ARG A 11 22.50 -1.87 -3.94
C ARG A 11 22.80 -0.38 -4.05
N VAL A 12 22.05 0.39 -4.85
CA VAL A 12 22.15 1.87 -4.82
C VAL A 12 21.75 2.41 -3.43
N THR A 13 20.90 1.70 -2.69
CA THR A 13 20.59 2.02 -1.29
C THR A 13 21.78 1.86 -0.35
N ASP A 14 22.79 1.06 -0.71
CA ASP A 14 24.00 0.93 0.11
C ASP A 14 24.86 2.19 0.04
N LEU A 15 24.76 2.96 -1.06
CA LEU A 15 25.32 4.31 -1.14
C LEU A 15 24.53 5.31 -0.30
N ALA A 16 23.24 5.07 -0.05
CA ALA A 16 22.45 5.91 0.85
C ALA A 16 22.86 5.75 2.32
N ARG A 17 23.60 4.69 2.69
CA ARG A 17 24.28 4.57 3.99
C ARG A 17 25.35 5.65 4.21
N LEU A 18 25.80 6.32 3.15
CA LEU A 18 26.76 7.44 3.19
C LEU A 18 26.08 8.79 3.45
N VAL A 19 24.75 8.84 3.47
CA VAL A 19 23.96 10.04 3.77
C VAL A 19 23.40 9.89 5.19
N PRO A 20 23.33 10.96 6.01
CA PRO A 20 22.78 10.88 7.37
C PRO A 20 21.42 10.19 7.40
N ALA A 21 21.30 9.14 8.22
CA ALA A 21 20.07 8.38 8.36
C ALA A 21 18.92 9.30 8.82
N ARG A 22 17.86 9.41 8.01
CA ARG A 22 16.67 10.16 8.39
C ARG A 22 15.90 9.37 9.44
N ALA A 23 15.52 10.03 10.54
CA ALA A 23 14.77 9.41 11.63
C ALA A 23 13.51 8.68 11.13
N VAL A 24 13.32 7.46 11.64
CA VAL A 24 12.11 6.67 11.42
C VAL A 24 10.96 7.34 12.20
N PRO A 25 9.83 7.69 11.54
CA PRO A 25 8.70 8.29 12.24
C PRO A 25 8.10 7.33 13.28
N GLN A 26 7.47 7.91 14.31
CA GLN A 26 6.67 7.11 15.24
C GLN A 26 5.44 6.53 14.54
N PRO A 27 5.07 5.27 14.82
CA PRO A 27 3.91 4.64 14.23
C PRO A 27 2.61 5.35 14.67
N PRO A 28 1.56 5.35 13.81
CA PRO A 28 0.28 5.97 14.10
C PRO A 28 -0.38 5.34 15.33
N PRO A 29 -1.34 6.01 15.99
CA PRO A 29 -2.08 5.41 17.12
C PRO A 29 -2.76 4.10 16.69
N GLY A 30 -2.70 3.09 17.56
CA GLY A 30 -3.28 1.77 17.31
C GLY A 30 -4.80 1.79 17.23
N GLY A 31 -5.38 0.89 16.44
CA GLY A 31 -6.83 0.66 16.39
C GLY A 31 -7.65 1.72 15.63
N VAL A 32 -7.05 2.83 15.18
CA VAL A 32 -7.75 3.95 14.50
C VAL A 32 -8.05 3.67 13.01
N TYR A 33 -7.25 2.84 12.35
CA TYR A 33 -7.38 2.58 10.90
C TYR A 33 -7.68 1.11 10.57
N ARG A 34 -7.79 0.27 11.60
CA ARG A 34 -8.11 -1.16 11.43
C ARG A 34 -9.59 -1.29 11.07
N PRO A 35 -9.92 -2.02 9.98
CA PRO A 35 -11.30 -2.23 9.61
C PRO A 35 -11.94 -3.21 10.58
N ASP A 36 -13.18 -2.96 10.97
CA ASP A 36 -14.01 -3.85 11.79
C ASP A 36 -15.14 -4.51 10.96
N GLY A 37 -15.14 -4.28 9.65
CA GLY A 37 -16.21 -4.71 8.74
C GLY A 37 -17.51 -3.92 8.88
N GLY A 38 -17.57 -2.94 9.80
CA GLY A 38 -18.72 -2.11 10.07
C GLY A 38 -18.78 -0.85 9.20
N THR A 39 -19.98 -0.29 9.09
CA THR A 39 -20.21 0.98 8.38
C THR A 39 -19.71 2.19 9.16
N ASP A 40 -19.79 2.17 10.48
CA ASP A 40 -19.43 3.33 11.31
C ASP A 40 -17.96 3.71 11.17
N ARG A 41 -17.08 2.70 11.12
CA ARG A 41 -15.65 2.89 10.83
C ARG A 41 -15.42 3.51 9.46
N ALA A 42 -16.15 3.05 8.45
CA ALA A 42 -16.05 3.63 7.10
C ALA A 42 -16.49 5.10 7.10
N LEU A 43 -17.56 5.45 7.82
CA LEU A 43 -18.01 6.84 7.95
C LEU A 43 -16.97 7.72 8.68
N ASP A 44 -16.29 7.20 9.70
CA ASP A 44 -15.17 7.90 10.34
C ASP A 44 -14.00 8.13 9.37
N LEU A 45 -13.62 7.10 8.59
CA LEU A 45 -12.58 7.23 7.56
C LEU A 45 -12.96 8.28 6.50
N ALA A 46 -14.23 8.35 6.08
CA ALA A 46 -14.71 9.38 5.15
C ALA A 46 -14.54 10.80 5.72
N ARG A 47 -14.86 11.00 7.00
CA ARG A 47 -14.64 12.30 7.68
C ARG A 47 -13.16 12.65 7.74
N ARG A 48 -12.31 11.70 8.12
CA ARG A 48 -10.85 11.89 8.19
C ARG A 48 -10.21 12.14 6.82
N ALA A 49 -10.76 11.56 5.77
CA ALA A 49 -10.39 11.85 4.39
C ALA A 49 -10.82 13.27 3.94
N GLY A 50 -11.59 13.99 4.77
CA GLY A 50 -11.97 15.38 4.54
C GLY A 50 -13.30 15.56 3.79
N HIS A 51 -14.14 14.53 3.69
CA HIS A 51 -15.45 14.67 3.06
C HIS A 51 -16.42 15.48 3.96
N PRO A 52 -17.23 16.38 3.38
CA PRO A 52 -18.19 17.16 4.16
C PRO A 52 -19.32 16.28 4.72
N GLU A 53 -19.90 16.67 5.87
CA GLU A 53 -20.90 15.86 6.58
C GLU A 53 -22.12 15.47 5.72
N HIS A 54 -22.58 16.33 4.82
CA HIS A 54 -23.68 15.97 3.92
C HIS A 54 -23.34 14.78 3.01
N ARG A 55 -22.08 14.66 2.56
CA ARG A 55 -21.60 13.55 1.76
C ARG A 55 -21.40 12.29 2.60
N VAL A 56 -20.97 12.43 3.86
CA VAL A 56 -20.85 11.31 4.80
C VAL A 56 -22.24 10.73 5.12
N ARG A 57 -23.25 11.59 5.35
CA ARG A 57 -24.64 11.15 5.52
C ARG A 57 -25.18 10.45 4.26
N ALA A 58 -24.91 10.98 3.08
CA ALA A 58 -25.30 10.34 1.83
C ALA A 58 -24.63 8.96 1.66
N LEU A 59 -23.35 8.85 2.03
CA LEU A 59 -22.61 7.58 2.01
C LEU A 59 -23.25 6.55 2.94
N ALA A 60 -23.65 6.96 4.15
CA ALA A 60 -24.34 6.07 5.09
C ALA A 60 -25.63 5.48 4.49
N GLY A 61 -26.44 6.33 3.86
CA GLY A 61 -27.65 5.90 3.15
C GLY A 61 -27.35 4.93 2.02
N THR A 62 -26.39 5.26 1.15
CA THR A 62 -25.97 4.37 0.06
C THR A 62 -25.46 3.03 0.59
N LEU A 63 -24.57 3.01 1.57
CA LEU A 63 -24.02 1.76 2.16
C LEU A 63 -25.12 0.90 2.80
N GLY A 64 -26.10 1.51 3.44
CA GLY A 64 -27.25 0.80 4.05
C GLY A 64 -28.14 0.10 3.03
N ALA A 65 -28.22 0.63 1.81
CA ALA A 65 -29.01 0.05 0.72
C ALA A 65 -28.28 -1.05 -0.08
N LEU A 66 -26.96 -1.19 0.09
CA LEU A 66 -26.16 -2.19 -0.63
C LEU A 66 -26.26 -3.58 0.02
N ASP A 67 -26.16 -4.61 -0.82
CA ASP A 67 -26.04 -5.98 -0.36
C ASP A 67 -24.77 -6.16 0.52
N PRO A 68 -24.78 -7.12 1.46
CA PRO A 68 -23.68 -7.28 2.42
C PRO A 68 -22.31 -7.52 1.77
N ARG A 69 -22.25 -8.23 0.63
CA ARG A 69 -20.98 -8.54 -0.03
C ARG A 69 -20.38 -7.29 -0.68
N THR A 70 -21.18 -6.53 -1.40
CA THR A 70 -20.76 -5.27 -2.02
C THR A 70 -20.36 -4.25 -0.96
N ARG A 71 -21.15 -4.12 0.11
CA ARG A 71 -20.82 -3.25 1.25
C ARG A 71 -19.49 -3.65 1.90
N ARG A 72 -19.25 -4.95 2.13
CA ARG A 72 -17.98 -5.45 2.68
C ARG A 72 -16.78 -5.04 1.80
N ALA A 73 -16.91 -5.17 0.48
CA ALA A 73 -15.87 -4.77 -0.47
C ALA A 73 -15.57 -3.25 -0.46
N ILE A 74 -16.51 -2.42 0.02
CA ILE A 74 -16.32 -0.96 0.13
C ILE A 74 -15.70 -0.57 1.48
N VAL A 75 -16.16 -1.18 2.58
CA VAL A 75 -15.65 -0.86 3.93
C VAL A 75 -14.27 -1.48 4.19
N ASP A 76 -13.91 -2.54 3.46
CA ASP A 76 -12.61 -3.18 3.53
C ASP A 76 -12.14 -3.64 2.13
N PRO A 77 -11.72 -2.69 1.27
CA PRO A 77 -11.35 -2.99 -0.12
C PRO A 77 -10.05 -3.81 -0.25
N LEU A 78 -9.33 -4.02 0.85
CA LEU A 78 -8.14 -4.88 0.92
C LEU A 78 -8.48 -6.29 1.44
N GLY A 79 -9.69 -6.52 1.95
CA GLY A 79 -10.12 -7.80 2.53
C GLY A 79 -9.29 -8.21 3.76
N ARG A 80 -8.91 -7.25 4.60
CA ARG A 80 -8.12 -7.46 5.82
C ARG A 80 -8.92 -8.12 6.94
N ALA A 81 -10.20 -7.79 7.06
CA ALA A 81 -11.13 -8.37 8.01
C ALA A 81 -11.63 -9.77 7.60
N ASP A 82 -11.22 -10.28 6.42
CA ASP A 82 -11.47 -11.67 6.07
C ASP A 82 -10.37 -12.55 6.68
N PRO A 83 -10.71 -13.52 7.55
CA PRO A 83 -9.72 -14.44 8.12
C PRO A 83 -9.08 -15.36 7.06
N GLY A 84 -9.48 -15.25 5.79
CA GLY A 84 -9.05 -16.14 4.72
C GLY A 84 -9.71 -17.51 4.86
N PRO A 85 -9.55 -18.41 3.88
CA PRO A 85 -10.10 -19.75 3.98
C PRO A 85 -9.42 -20.51 5.13
N SER A 86 -10.21 -20.95 6.11
CA SER A 86 -9.85 -21.89 7.19
C SER A 86 -9.66 -23.31 6.63
N GLY A 87 -8.91 -23.45 5.54
CA GLY A 87 -8.62 -24.73 4.89
C GLY A 87 -7.16 -25.16 5.17
N PRO A 88 -6.85 -26.46 5.09
CA PRO A 88 -5.50 -26.94 5.34
C PRO A 88 -4.54 -26.39 4.27
N ARG A 89 -3.67 -25.44 4.67
CA ARG A 89 -2.42 -25.01 3.99
C ARG A 89 -2.47 -24.31 2.62
N ASP A 90 -3.60 -24.18 1.90
CA ASP A 90 -3.49 -24.10 0.43
C ASP A 90 -3.88 -22.80 -0.33
N ARG A 91 -3.87 -21.61 0.29
CA ARG A 91 -3.72 -20.37 -0.50
C ARG A 91 -2.82 -19.36 0.21
N ARG A 92 -1.50 -19.49 -0.01
CA ARG A 92 -0.48 -18.46 0.32
C ARG A 92 -0.68 -17.16 -0.48
N SER A 93 -1.60 -17.16 -1.45
CA SER A 93 -2.07 -15.95 -2.12
C SER A 93 -3.53 -16.05 -2.56
N ARG A 94 -4.22 -14.90 -2.60
CA ARG A 94 -5.60 -14.77 -3.08
C ARG A 94 -5.76 -13.60 -4.05
N PRO A 95 -6.63 -13.69 -5.07
CA PRO A 95 -6.98 -12.54 -5.88
C PRO A 95 -7.56 -11.40 -5.02
N LEU A 96 -7.22 -10.17 -5.38
CA LEU A 96 -7.89 -8.97 -4.90
C LEU A 96 -8.76 -8.43 -6.02
N GLU A 97 -10.04 -8.18 -5.73
CA GLU A 97 -11.01 -7.74 -6.72
C GLU A 97 -11.64 -6.41 -6.33
N LEU A 98 -11.94 -5.58 -7.33
CA LEU A 98 -12.74 -4.38 -7.22
C LEU A 98 -13.98 -4.56 -8.11
N GLY A 99 -15.16 -4.66 -7.48
CA GLY A 99 -16.40 -4.89 -8.23
C GLY A 99 -16.46 -6.23 -8.96
N GLY A 100 -15.76 -7.26 -8.45
CA GLY A 100 -15.68 -8.59 -9.07
C GLY A 100 -14.66 -8.73 -10.20
N GLU A 101 -13.85 -7.70 -10.45
CA GLU A 101 -12.77 -7.73 -11.44
C GLU A 101 -11.40 -7.59 -10.76
N PRO A 102 -10.32 -8.21 -11.29
CA PRO A 102 -9.00 -8.16 -10.68
C PRO A 102 -8.48 -6.73 -10.50
N ALA A 103 -8.05 -6.41 -9.28
CA ALA A 103 -7.35 -5.16 -8.95
C ALA A 103 -5.90 -5.27 -9.43
N ARG A 104 -5.67 -5.21 -10.75
CA ARG A 104 -4.34 -5.38 -11.37
C ARG A 104 -3.80 -4.07 -11.91
N GLN A 105 -2.48 -3.90 -11.92
CA GLN A 105 -1.85 -2.78 -12.63
C GLN A 105 -2.11 -2.85 -14.14
N THR A 106 -2.25 -1.69 -14.79
CA THR A 106 -2.56 -1.61 -16.22
C THR A 106 -1.37 -1.95 -17.12
N ASP A 107 -0.15 -1.57 -16.71
CA ASP A 107 1.09 -1.76 -17.48
C ASP A 107 2.30 -1.96 -16.54
N ALA A 108 3.49 -2.29 -17.08
CA ALA A 108 4.70 -2.56 -16.29
C ALA A 108 5.24 -1.38 -15.45
N THR A 109 4.69 -0.18 -15.61
CA THR A 109 5.13 1.07 -14.96
C THR A 109 4.07 1.68 -14.02
N THR A 110 2.93 1.00 -13.85
CA THR A 110 1.79 1.47 -13.04
C THR A 110 1.67 0.78 -11.68
N CYS A 111 2.63 -0.08 -11.28
CA CYS A 111 2.65 -0.74 -9.97
C CYS A 111 2.49 0.24 -8.80
N GLY A 112 3.28 1.32 -8.79
CA GLY A 112 3.16 2.39 -7.79
C GLY A 112 1.81 3.09 -7.82
N SER A 113 1.23 3.31 -9.00
CA SER A 113 -0.10 3.93 -9.13
C SER A 113 -1.23 3.01 -8.68
N ALA A 114 -1.12 1.70 -8.92
CA ALA A 114 -2.07 0.69 -8.44
C ALA A 114 -2.03 0.61 -6.90
N VAL A 115 -0.83 0.54 -6.32
CA VAL A 115 -0.61 0.56 -4.86
C VAL A 115 -1.18 1.82 -4.22
N LEU A 116 -0.90 3.00 -4.78
CA LEU A 116 -1.43 4.27 -4.26
C LEU A 116 -2.96 4.38 -4.39
N GLY A 117 -3.54 3.78 -5.44
CA GLY A 117 -4.98 3.75 -5.64
C GLY A 117 -5.69 2.90 -4.58
N LEU A 118 -5.17 1.71 -4.29
CA LEU A 118 -5.70 0.85 -3.23
C LEU A 118 -5.43 1.41 -1.83
N LEU A 119 -4.28 2.04 -1.60
CA LEU A 119 -4.00 2.75 -0.36
C LEU A 119 -5.05 3.84 -0.09
N ALA A 120 -5.38 4.62 -1.13
CA ALA A 120 -6.40 5.66 -1.06
C ALA A 120 -7.79 5.06 -0.83
N ALA A 121 -8.17 4.02 -1.56
CA ALA A 121 -9.45 3.35 -1.38
C ALA A 121 -9.62 2.78 0.04
N ALA A 122 -8.55 2.20 0.61
CA ALA A 122 -8.56 1.66 1.97
C ALA A 122 -8.74 2.72 3.06
N GLY A 123 -8.49 4.00 2.77
CA GLY A 123 -8.69 5.11 3.70
C GLY A 123 -9.76 6.10 3.27
N ASP A 124 -10.47 5.86 2.17
CA ASP A 124 -11.54 6.72 1.65
C ASP A 124 -12.66 5.84 1.06
N PRO A 125 -13.72 5.55 1.83
CA PRO A 125 -14.81 4.70 1.36
C PRO A 125 -15.69 5.35 0.28
N VAL A 126 -15.60 6.66 0.07
CA VAL A 126 -16.23 7.31 -1.10
C VAL A 126 -15.51 6.88 -2.38
N LEU A 127 -14.17 6.83 -2.34
CA LEU A 127 -13.38 6.32 -3.45
C LEU A 127 -13.61 4.81 -3.64
N ALA A 128 -13.64 4.04 -2.55
CA ALA A 128 -13.91 2.60 -2.61
C ALA A 128 -15.31 2.30 -3.20
N LEU A 129 -16.34 3.06 -2.82
CA LEU A 129 -17.69 2.97 -3.39
C LEU A 129 -17.65 3.13 -4.92
N TRP A 130 -16.99 4.18 -5.41
CA TRP A 130 -16.88 4.42 -6.85
C TRP A 130 -16.09 3.31 -7.56
N LEU A 131 -14.97 2.84 -7.00
CA LEU A 131 -14.21 1.75 -7.61
C LEU A 131 -15.04 0.46 -7.71
N VAL A 132 -15.68 0.06 -6.62
CA VAL A 132 -16.45 -1.19 -6.55
C VAL A 132 -17.71 -1.12 -7.40
N THR A 133 -18.48 -0.03 -7.31
CA THR A 133 -19.86 0.01 -7.84
C THR A 133 -20.07 1.00 -8.99
N GLY A 134 -19.17 1.97 -9.15
CA GLY A 134 -19.36 3.12 -10.03
C GLY A 134 -20.27 4.23 -9.45
N LEU A 135 -20.86 4.02 -8.27
CA LEU A 135 -21.77 4.97 -7.63
C LEU A 135 -21.01 6.08 -6.89
N ARG A 136 -21.71 7.20 -6.68
CA ARG A 136 -21.35 8.27 -5.76
C ARG A 136 -22.28 8.24 -4.53
N PRO A 137 -21.86 8.80 -3.40
CA PRO A 137 -22.74 8.93 -2.23
C PRO A 137 -24.02 9.68 -2.60
N GLY A 138 -25.18 9.08 -2.30
CA GLY A 138 -26.50 9.61 -2.64
C GLY A 138 -27.09 9.12 -3.96
N ASP A 139 -26.33 8.41 -4.80
CA ASP A 139 -26.87 7.78 -6.00
C ASP A 139 -27.82 6.62 -5.62
N ASP A 140 -28.86 6.41 -6.42
CA ASP A 140 -29.73 5.25 -6.36
C ASP A 140 -29.08 4.06 -7.10
N GLY A 141 -28.66 3.05 -6.33
CA GLY A 141 -28.02 1.84 -6.87
C GLY A 141 -28.93 0.94 -7.73
N GLY A 142 -30.19 1.33 -7.95
CA GLY A 142 -31.23 0.49 -8.52
C GLY A 142 -31.63 -0.69 -7.62
N PRO A 143 -32.63 -1.51 -8.02
CA PRO A 143 -33.05 -2.67 -7.24
C PRO A 143 -31.90 -3.68 -7.10
N GLY A 144 -31.47 -3.96 -5.86
CA GLY A 144 -30.49 -4.98 -5.54
C GLY A 144 -29.03 -4.53 -5.48
N GLY A 145 -28.70 -3.24 -5.68
CA GLY A 145 -27.41 -2.65 -5.32
C GLY A 145 -26.15 -3.31 -5.90
N ARG A 146 -26.28 -4.07 -7.00
CA ARG A 146 -25.17 -4.85 -7.56
C ARG A 146 -24.11 -3.95 -8.19
N PRO A 147 -22.81 -4.30 -8.09
CA PRO A 147 -21.74 -3.58 -8.77
C PRO A 147 -22.01 -3.43 -10.27
N ARG A 148 -21.88 -2.20 -10.79
CA ARG A 148 -21.80 -2.01 -12.24
C ARG A 148 -20.43 -2.52 -12.72
N ALA A 149 -20.44 -3.23 -13.85
CA ALA A 149 -19.21 -3.68 -14.51
C ALA A 149 -18.19 -2.55 -14.72
N GLY A 150 -16.91 -2.89 -14.91
CA GLY A 150 -15.85 -1.93 -15.19
C GLY A 150 -15.10 -1.41 -13.95
N GLY A 151 -15.04 -2.19 -12.86
CA GLY A 151 -14.16 -1.90 -11.73
C GLY A 151 -12.69 -1.82 -12.14
N ALA A 152 -12.24 -2.73 -13.02
CA ALA A 152 -10.90 -2.70 -13.61
C ALA A 152 -10.66 -1.44 -14.45
N SER A 153 -11.66 -1.00 -15.22
CA SER A 153 -11.56 0.23 -16.03
C SER A 153 -11.42 1.48 -15.16
N ARG A 154 -12.28 1.62 -14.13
CA ARG A 154 -12.21 2.70 -13.13
C ARG A 154 -10.88 2.68 -12.38
N PHE A 155 -10.39 1.49 -12.03
CA PHE A 155 -9.08 1.35 -11.40
C PHE A 155 -7.94 1.79 -12.34
N GLY A 156 -8.00 1.42 -13.62
CA GLY A 156 -7.05 1.89 -14.64
C GLY A 156 -7.09 3.41 -14.88
N GLU A 157 -8.27 4.04 -14.81
CA GLU A 157 -8.43 5.49 -14.82
C GLU A 157 -7.71 6.16 -13.64
N LEU A 158 -7.94 5.64 -12.43
CA LEU A 158 -7.29 6.12 -11.22
C LEU A 158 -5.76 5.97 -11.32
N GLN A 159 -5.28 4.83 -11.81
CA GLN A 159 -3.85 4.60 -12.03
C GLN A 159 -3.23 5.64 -12.96
N ARG A 160 -3.90 6.00 -14.07
CA ARG A 160 -3.42 7.04 -14.99
C ARG A 160 -3.33 8.42 -14.33
N VAL A 161 -4.33 8.77 -13.50
CA VAL A 161 -4.33 10.04 -12.74
C VAL A 161 -3.16 10.06 -11.74
N LEU A 162 -2.99 8.98 -10.98
CA LEU A 162 -1.93 8.86 -9.98
C LEU A 162 -0.54 8.88 -10.61
N LYS A 163 -0.32 8.18 -11.72
CA LYS A 163 0.96 8.19 -12.47
C LYS A 163 1.35 9.60 -12.89
N ARG A 164 0.41 10.40 -13.41
CA ARG A 164 0.68 11.81 -13.74
C ARG A 164 1.03 12.63 -12.50
N ARG A 165 0.33 12.40 -11.39
CA ARG A 165 0.53 13.16 -10.14
C ARG A 165 1.86 12.82 -9.46
N THR A 166 2.23 11.55 -9.38
CA THR A 166 3.50 11.13 -8.77
C THR A 166 4.71 11.60 -9.56
N ASN A 167 4.57 11.71 -10.89
CA ASN A 167 5.67 12.08 -11.75
C ASN A 167 5.77 13.59 -11.96
N ARG A 168 4.71 14.37 -11.69
CA ARG A 168 4.71 15.83 -11.80
C ARG A 168 5.62 16.45 -10.73
N ALA A 169 6.64 17.20 -11.17
CA ALA A 169 7.61 17.86 -10.30
C ALA A 169 8.37 16.90 -9.36
N ALA A 170 8.84 15.79 -9.92
CA ALA A 170 9.61 14.80 -9.19
C ALA A 170 11.12 15.06 -9.24
N LEU A 171 11.62 15.83 -10.21
CA LEU A 171 13.02 16.24 -10.30
C LEU A 171 13.09 17.78 -10.19
N GLY A 172 12.64 18.32 -9.06
CA GLY A 172 12.37 19.75 -8.93
C GLY A 172 11.17 20.15 -9.79
N PRO A 173 11.27 21.13 -10.72
CA PRO A 173 10.18 21.48 -11.62
C PRO A 173 9.94 20.43 -12.73
N LEU A 174 10.92 19.54 -12.98
CA LEU A 174 10.86 18.57 -14.08
C LEU A 174 10.10 17.29 -13.71
N PRO A 175 9.44 16.64 -14.69
CA PRO A 175 8.75 15.39 -14.46
C PRO A 175 9.72 14.21 -14.29
N TRP A 176 9.30 13.18 -13.56
CA TRP A 176 9.98 11.88 -13.55
C TRP A 176 9.72 11.14 -14.88
N PRO A 177 10.74 10.51 -15.49
CA PRO A 177 10.54 9.71 -16.70
C PRO A 177 9.49 8.63 -16.49
N ALA A 178 8.44 8.62 -17.33
CA ALA A 178 7.32 7.68 -17.19
C ALA A 178 7.74 6.21 -17.32
N SER A 179 8.82 5.93 -18.05
CA SER A 179 9.41 4.58 -18.21
C SER A 179 10.04 4.04 -16.92
N LEU A 180 10.35 4.92 -15.96
CA LEU A 180 10.91 4.55 -14.66
C LEU A 180 9.82 4.40 -13.59
N GLY A 181 8.55 4.37 -13.99
CA GLY A 181 7.43 4.16 -13.07
C GLY A 181 7.21 5.34 -12.13
N THR A 182 7.17 5.06 -10.83
CA THR A 182 6.81 6.00 -9.76
C THR A 182 8.01 6.23 -8.84
N PRO A 183 8.47 7.47 -8.60
CA PRO A 183 9.56 7.72 -7.67
C PRO A 183 9.07 7.73 -6.20
N PRO A 184 9.87 7.27 -5.22
CA PRO A 184 9.46 7.18 -3.81
C PRO A 184 8.94 8.49 -3.19
N TRP A 185 9.62 9.60 -3.43
CA TRP A 185 9.20 10.92 -2.94
C TRP A 185 7.92 11.44 -3.62
N GLY A 186 7.72 11.11 -4.90
CA GLY A 186 6.49 11.45 -5.64
C GLY A 186 5.30 10.66 -5.11
N ALA A 187 5.52 9.39 -4.79
CA ALA A 187 4.55 8.53 -4.12
C ALA A 187 4.24 9.05 -2.72
N ALA A 188 5.22 9.40 -1.89
CA ALA A 188 5.00 9.90 -0.53
C ALA A 188 4.13 11.17 -0.51
N ARG A 189 4.36 12.12 -1.42
CA ARG A 189 3.53 13.33 -1.57
C ARG A 189 2.10 13.04 -2.02
N THR A 190 1.92 11.97 -2.79
CA THR A 190 0.64 11.62 -3.42
C THR A 190 -0.18 10.65 -2.59
N ALA A 191 0.45 9.85 -1.73
CA ALA A 191 -0.18 8.87 -0.87
C ALA A 191 -1.29 9.48 -0.03
N ARG A 192 -2.43 8.79 0.06
CA ARG A 192 -3.60 9.19 0.83
C ARG A 192 -4.13 7.96 1.53
N HIS A 193 -4.42 8.08 2.83
CA HIS A 193 -5.11 7.09 3.62
C HIS A 193 -5.75 7.83 4.78
N ALA A 194 -7.05 8.17 4.68
CA ALA A 194 -7.72 9.05 5.62
C ALA A 194 -6.92 10.36 5.84
N ASP A 195 -6.60 10.69 7.10
CA ASP A 195 -5.82 11.85 7.53
C ASP A 195 -4.30 11.60 7.61
N VAL A 196 -3.82 10.42 7.21
CA VAL A 196 -2.41 10.01 7.35
C VAL A 196 -1.51 10.66 6.30
N ARG A 197 -0.41 11.26 6.77
CA ARG A 197 0.70 11.71 5.93
C ARG A 197 1.77 10.63 5.80
N TYR A 198 2.38 10.52 4.63
CA TYR A 198 3.47 9.58 4.36
C TYR A 198 4.80 10.30 4.10
N VAL A 199 5.89 9.63 4.47
CA VAL A 199 7.27 10.01 4.15
C VAL A 199 8.05 8.79 3.67
N GLU A 200 8.95 8.98 2.72
CA GLU A 200 9.82 7.93 2.21
C GLU A 200 11.03 7.70 3.12
N ARG A 201 11.39 6.44 3.33
CA ARG A 201 12.62 6.01 4.01
C ARG A 201 13.30 4.91 3.22
N VAL A 202 14.62 4.98 3.14
CA VAL A 202 15.46 3.94 2.52
C VAL A 202 15.52 2.74 3.47
N VAL A 203 15.37 1.54 2.92
CA VAL A 203 15.65 0.28 3.62
C VAL A 203 17.13 0.00 3.41
N ALA A 204 17.91 0.07 4.48
CA ALA A 204 19.38 0.02 4.41
C ALA A 204 19.90 -1.42 4.31
N GLY A 205 19.12 -2.44 4.67
CA GLY A 205 19.34 -3.82 4.22
C GLY A 205 20.23 -4.70 5.10
N ASP A 206 20.19 -4.53 6.42
CA ASP A 206 20.71 -5.57 7.32
C ASP A 206 19.59 -6.59 7.62
N ARG A 207 19.94 -7.87 7.48
CA ARG A 207 19.02 -8.93 7.00
C ARG A 207 17.90 -9.32 7.96
N ASP A 208 18.00 -9.00 9.25
CA ASP A 208 17.10 -9.57 10.25
C ASP A 208 16.36 -8.53 11.13
N ASP A 209 16.78 -7.24 11.18
CA ASP A 209 16.09 -6.19 11.97
C ASP A 209 16.24 -4.77 11.37
N ASP A 210 15.81 -4.58 10.11
CA ASP A 210 15.80 -3.23 9.53
C ASP A 210 14.72 -2.36 10.20
N PRO A 211 15.09 -1.21 10.80
CA PRO A 211 14.15 -0.38 11.57
C PRO A 211 13.02 0.21 10.71
N VAL A 212 13.23 0.39 9.40
CA VAL A 212 12.20 0.86 8.47
C VAL A 212 11.17 -0.23 8.21
N VAL A 213 11.62 -1.47 8.05
CA VAL A 213 10.72 -2.62 7.87
C VAL A 213 9.92 -2.91 9.14
N ARG A 214 10.56 -2.85 10.31
CA ARG A 214 9.87 -2.97 11.60
C ARG A 214 8.81 -1.88 11.77
N ALA A 215 9.11 -0.63 11.42
CA ALA A 215 8.13 0.45 11.46
C ALA A 215 6.99 0.25 10.45
N ALA A 216 7.27 -0.31 9.27
CA ALA A 216 6.25 -0.65 8.29
C ALA A 216 5.29 -1.73 8.81
N LEU A 217 5.82 -2.81 9.40
CA LEU A 217 5.04 -3.87 10.03
C LEU A 217 4.19 -3.32 11.18
N ALA A 218 4.76 -2.48 12.04
CA ALA A 218 4.03 -1.85 13.14
C ALA A 218 2.89 -0.93 12.65
N ALA A 219 3.12 -0.17 11.57
CA ALA A 219 2.07 0.65 10.96
C ALA A 219 0.94 -0.20 10.37
N ALA A 220 1.28 -1.26 9.63
CA ALA A 220 0.32 -2.17 9.03
C ALA A 220 -0.54 -2.87 10.09
N ALA A 221 0.09 -3.34 11.18
CA ALA A 221 -0.63 -3.94 12.31
C ALA A 221 -1.63 -2.98 12.96
N ARG A 222 -1.30 -1.68 12.99
CA ARG A 222 -2.20 -0.62 13.48
C ARG A 222 -3.25 -0.18 12.46
N GLY A 223 -3.35 -0.89 11.34
CA GLY A 223 -4.37 -0.70 10.31
C GLY A 223 -4.00 0.29 9.22
N VAL A 224 -2.76 0.78 9.16
CA VAL A 224 -2.29 1.73 8.14
C VAL A 224 -1.40 1.01 7.12
N PRO A 225 -1.89 0.75 5.89
CA PRO A 225 -1.12 0.05 4.87
C PRO A 225 0.13 0.83 4.44
N VAL A 226 1.21 0.12 4.11
CA VAL A 226 2.52 0.71 3.80
C VAL A 226 2.99 0.32 2.40
N PRO A 227 3.14 1.28 1.47
CA PRO A 227 3.80 1.02 0.21
C PRO A 227 5.27 0.66 0.40
N LEU A 228 5.69 -0.44 -0.22
CA LEU A 228 7.07 -0.93 -0.20
C LEU A 228 7.62 -0.95 -1.62
N PHE A 229 8.78 -0.33 -1.81
CA PHE A 229 9.48 -0.31 -3.08
C PHE A 229 10.49 -1.45 -3.11
N THR A 230 10.48 -2.21 -4.20
CA THR A 230 11.31 -3.39 -4.39
C THR A 230 12.22 -3.24 -5.59
N GLY A 231 13.38 -3.90 -5.54
CA GLY A 231 14.44 -3.75 -6.54
C GLY A 231 15.47 -4.87 -6.49
N GLY A 232 16.42 -4.82 -7.42
CA GLY A 232 17.51 -5.79 -7.56
C GLY A 232 18.84 -5.24 -7.03
N ASP A 233 19.89 -6.07 -7.15
CA ASP A 233 21.27 -5.67 -6.85
C ASP A 233 21.98 -5.15 -8.09
N LEU A 234 23.12 -4.46 -7.91
CA LEU A 234 23.97 -3.99 -9.01
C LEU A 234 24.48 -5.14 -9.89
N ALA A 235 24.59 -6.38 -9.38
CA ALA A 235 24.87 -7.57 -10.19
C ALA A 235 23.82 -7.86 -11.27
N LEU A 236 22.59 -7.39 -11.09
CA LEU A 236 21.50 -7.49 -12.08
C LEU A 236 21.48 -6.29 -13.05
N GLY A 237 22.45 -5.37 -12.93
CA GLY A 237 22.66 -4.19 -13.76
C GLY A 237 22.28 -2.89 -13.05
N VAL A 238 22.96 -1.78 -13.39
CA VAL A 238 22.76 -0.46 -12.76
C VAL A 238 21.31 0.02 -12.84
N ALA A 239 20.61 -0.32 -13.93
CA ALA A 239 19.19 0.00 -14.12
C ALA A 239 18.24 -0.75 -13.17
N THR A 240 18.70 -1.83 -12.51
CA THR A 240 17.92 -2.63 -11.55
C THR A 240 18.16 -2.26 -10.09
N ALA A 241 19.17 -1.45 -9.83
CA ALA A 241 19.54 -1.01 -8.48
C ALA A 241 18.69 0.18 -7.98
N VAL A 242 17.91 0.80 -8.86
CA VAL A 242 16.83 1.74 -8.50
C VAL A 242 15.52 0.97 -8.25
N PRO A 243 14.57 1.51 -7.46
CA PRO A 243 13.27 0.87 -7.28
C PRO A 243 12.59 0.54 -8.60
N ARG A 244 12.21 -0.72 -8.77
CA ARG A 244 11.63 -1.24 -10.02
C ARG A 244 10.16 -1.53 -9.89
N HIS A 245 9.73 -1.84 -8.68
CA HIS A 245 8.38 -2.28 -8.43
C HIS A 245 7.90 -1.78 -7.06
N VAL A 246 6.58 -1.73 -6.89
CA VAL A 246 5.96 -1.26 -5.65
C VAL A 246 4.88 -2.26 -5.29
N VAL A 247 4.93 -2.74 -4.05
CA VAL A 247 3.92 -3.61 -3.44
C VAL A 247 3.29 -2.89 -2.25
N LEU A 248 2.16 -3.38 -1.74
CA LEU A 248 1.50 -2.80 -0.57
C LEU A 248 1.47 -3.80 0.57
N LEU A 249 2.16 -3.49 1.67
CA LEU A 249 1.97 -4.18 2.94
C LEU A 249 0.59 -3.76 3.49
N THR A 250 -0.39 -4.65 3.41
CA THR A 250 -1.80 -4.33 3.69
C THR A 250 -2.17 -4.52 5.16
N ASP A 251 -1.57 -5.51 5.81
CA ASP A 251 -1.83 -5.86 7.20
C ASP A 251 -0.64 -6.63 7.79
N ALA A 252 -0.55 -6.64 9.11
CA ALA A 252 0.41 -7.44 9.87
C ALA A 252 -0.18 -7.78 11.25
N ASP A 253 0.30 -8.86 11.85
CA ASP A 253 -0.08 -9.17 13.22
C ASP A 253 0.59 -8.18 14.19
N ASP A 254 -0.17 -7.69 15.17
CA ASP A 254 0.33 -6.75 16.19
C ASP A 254 1.22 -7.43 17.25
N GLY A 255 1.33 -8.76 17.18
CA GLY A 255 2.18 -9.56 18.05
C GLY A 255 1.65 -9.73 19.47
N THR A 256 0.37 -9.43 19.71
CA THR A 256 -0.30 -9.62 21.01
C THR A 256 -0.80 -11.05 21.24
N ASP A 257 -0.88 -11.86 20.18
CA ASP A 257 -1.22 -13.29 20.28
C ASP A 257 -0.07 -14.11 20.88
N ALA A 258 -0.40 -15.00 21.82
CA ALA A 258 0.56 -15.78 22.61
C ALA A 258 1.43 -16.75 21.78
N ASP A 259 1.01 -17.05 20.54
CA ASP A 259 1.77 -17.84 19.56
C ASP A 259 2.78 -16.95 18.79
N ALA A 260 3.69 -16.32 19.55
CA ALA A 260 4.68 -15.35 19.05
C ALA A 260 5.67 -15.90 17.98
N ARG A 261 5.59 -17.19 17.61
CA ARG A 261 6.50 -17.87 16.68
C ARG A 261 6.12 -17.76 15.21
N ALA A 262 4.95 -17.23 14.84
CA ALA A 262 4.56 -17.10 13.44
C ALA A 262 3.75 -15.82 13.16
N ARG A 263 4.33 -14.64 13.44
CA ARG A 263 3.73 -13.36 13.04
C ARG A 263 3.55 -13.33 11.52
N ARG A 264 2.35 -13.09 11.04
CA ARG A 264 2.02 -13.02 9.62
C ARG A 264 1.96 -11.56 9.15
N CYS A 265 2.21 -11.38 7.85
CA CYS A 265 1.91 -10.14 7.17
C CYS A 265 1.30 -10.41 5.80
N ARG A 266 0.52 -9.44 5.29
CA ARG A 266 -0.14 -9.50 4.00
C ARG A 266 0.43 -8.50 3.02
N VAL A 267 0.80 -8.94 1.83
CA VAL A 267 1.41 -8.12 0.79
C VAL A 267 0.61 -8.21 -0.51
N TYR A 268 0.04 -7.10 -0.96
CA TYR A 268 -0.59 -6.99 -2.27
C TYR A 268 0.46 -6.74 -3.36
N GLU A 269 0.47 -7.61 -4.37
CA GLU A 269 1.34 -7.56 -5.54
C GLU A 269 0.52 -7.16 -6.78
N PRO A 270 0.77 -5.97 -7.36
CA PRO A 270 -0.10 -5.40 -8.40
C PRO A 270 0.01 -6.03 -9.80
N SER A 271 1.10 -6.71 -10.15
CA SER A 271 1.25 -7.37 -11.47
C SER A 271 0.36 -8.60 -11.60
N SER A 272 0.14 -9.33 -10.51
CA SER A 272 -0.78 -10.46 -10.42
C SER A 272 -2.16 -10.03 -9.93
N GLY A 273 -2.27 -8.89 -9.24
CA GLY A 273 -3.51 -8.48 -8.59
C GLY A 273 -3.87 -9.38 -7.41
N THR A 274 -2.87 -9.89 -6.70
CA THR A 274 -3.07 -10.85 -5.60
C THR A 274 -2.49 -10.35 -4.27
N VAL A 275 -3.08 -10.79 -3.16
CA VAL A 275 -2.57 -10.60 -1.80
C VAL A 275 -1.89 -11.88 -1.37
N HIS A 276 -0.65 -11.79 -0.89
CA HIS A 276 0.15 -12.88 -0.38
C HIS A 276 0.21 -12.84 1.14
N ASP A 277 0.01 -13.99 1.79
CA ASP A 277 0.22 -14.14 3.23
C ASP A 277 1.63 -14.69 3.48
N LEU A 278 2.47 -13.93 4.15
CA LEU A 278 3.86 -14.29 4.45
C LEU A 278 4.08 -14.42 5.96
N ASP A 279 5.19 -15.07 6.33
CA ASP A 279 5.83 -14.85 7.63
C ASP A 279 6.45 -13.45 7.63
N ALA A 280 6.11 -12.63 8.63
CA ALA A 280 6.59 -11.26 8.75
C ALA A 280 8.12 -11.21 8.93
N ALA A 281 8.73 -12.21 9.59
CA ALA A 281 10.17 -12.29 9.74
C ALA A 281 10.88 -12.56 8.40
N ALA A 282 10.22 -13.24 7.47
CA ALA A 282 10.76 -13.57 6.16
C ALA A 282 10.61 -12.42 5.13
N LEU A 283 10.01 -11.28 5.47
CA LEU A 283 9.72 -10.22 4.50
C LEU A 283 10.98 -9.66 3.81
N LEU A 284 12.14 -9.71 4.48
CA LEU A 284 13.44 -9.30 3.93
C LEU A 284 14.15 -10.41 3.12
N ASP A 285 13.62 -11.64 3.12
CA ASP A 285 14.27 -12.83 2.54
C ASP A 285 13.95 -13.08 1.06
N GLY A 286 13.52 -12.07 0.31
CA GLY A 286 13.20 -12.22 -1.13
C GLY A 286 14.37 -12.78 -1.98
N ALA A 287 15.62 -12.64 -1.54
CA ALA A 287 16.78 -13.24 -2.19
C ALA A 287 16.88 -14.78 -2.00
N ARG A 288 16.31 -15.32 -0.92
CA ARG A 288 16.41 -16.74 -0.56
C ARG A 288 15.09 -17.48 -0.64
N SER A 289 13.96 -16.76 -0.55
CA SER A 289 12.61 -17.30 -0.57
C SER A 289 11.90 -16.97 -1.88
N PRO A 290 11.63 -17.95 -2.76
CA PRO A 290 10.85 -17.75 -3.98
C PRO A 290 9.42 -17.24 -3.72
N GLU A 291 8.86 -17.57 -2.56
CA GLU A 291 7.54 -17.13 -2.15
C GLU A 291 7.52 -15.64 -1.82
N VAL A 292 8.48 -15.19 -1.00
CA VAL A 292 8.64 -13.76 -0.68
C VAL A 292 8.96 -12.99 -1.96
N ARG A 293 9.85 -13.52 -2.82
CA ARG A 293 10.15 -12.91 -4.13
C ARG A 293 8.91 -12.71 -4.98
N ARG A 294 8.01 -13.70 -5.03
CA ARG A 294 6.73 -13.58 -5.75
C ARG A 294 5.87 -12.45 -5.17
N ALA A 295 5.74 -12.38 -3.84
CA ALA A 295 5.01 -11.31 -3.17
C ALA A 295 5.63 -9.92 -3.35
N LEU A 296 6.94 -9.83 -3.64
CA LEU A 296 7.68 -8.60 -3.93
C LEU A 296 7.71 -8.23 -5.43
N GLY A 297 6.89 -8.87 -6.26
CA GLY A 297 6.80 -8.62 -7.70
C GLY A 297 7.97 -9.17 -8.50
N GLY A 298 8.59 -10.26 -8.02
CA GLY A 298 9.75 -10.91 -8.64
C GLY A 298 11.10 -10.37 -8.16
N TRP A 299 11.11 -9.35 -7.30
CA TRP A 299 12.34 -8.68 -6.87
C TRP A 299 12.87 -9.24 -5.55
N PRO A 300 14.20 -9.34 -5.40
CA PRO A 300 14.79 -9.95 -4.22
C PRO A 300 14.77 -9.07 -2.98
N HIS A 301 14.65 -7.73 -3.11
CA HIS A 301 14.93 -6.82 -2.01
C HIS A 301 13.91 -5.71 -1.86
N LEU A 302 13.65 -5.33 -0.60
CA LEU A 302 13.05 -4.05 -0.24
C LEU A 302 14.12 -2.95 -0.28
N CYS A 303 13.78 -1.82 -0.88
CA CYS A 303 14.69 -0.70 -1.06
C CYS A 303 14.18 0.59 -0.41
N TRP A 304 12.86 0.82 -0.39
CA TRP A 304 12.22 1.94 0.32
C TRP A 304 10.89 1.52 0.94
N ALA A 305 10.47 2.23 1.98
CA ALA A 305 9.12 2.19 2.51
C ALA A 305 8.53 3.60 2.60
N LEU A 306 7.22 3.71 2.40
CA LEU A 306 6.45 4.92 2.68
C LEU A 306 5.84 4.78 4.06
N LEU A 307 6.51 5.35 5.06
CA LEU A 307 6.07 5.26 6.44
C LEU A 307 5.05 6.35 6.75
N PRO A 308 4.00 6.05 7.53
CA PRO A 308 3.16 7.09 8.10
C PRO A 308 3.99 7.99 9.01
N ALA A 309 3.75 9.30 8.94
CA ALA A 309 4.33 10.28 9.82
C ALA A 309 3.22 10.99 10.59
N VAL A 310 3.46 11.25 11.88
CA VAL A 310 2.53 12.01 12.73
C VAL A 310 2.44 13.45 12.19
N GLY A 311 1.21 13.89 11.90
CA GLY A 311 0.88 15.21 11.35
C GLY A 311 -0.19 15.12 10.26
N ARG A 312 -1.16 16.05 10.24
CA ARG A 312 -2.24 16.06 9.23
C ARG A 312 -1.68 16.31 7.83
N ALA A 313 -2.27 15.68 6.82
CA ALA A 313 -2.00 16.03 5.43
C ALA A 313 -2.34 17.51 5.17
N GLY A 314 -1.33 18.38 5.04
CA GLY A 314 -1.51 19.82 4.79
C GLY A 314 -0.74 20.74 5.75
N GLU A 315 -0.27 20.24 6.89
CA GLU A 315 0.68 20.99 7.73
C GLU A 315 2.09 20.86 7.15
N ALA A 316 2.58 21.91 6.49
CA ALA A 316 4.01 22.04 6.26
C ALA A 316 4.73 22.00 7.62
N PRO A 317 5.87 21.30 7.75
CA PRO A 317 6.69 21.46 8.94
C PRO A 317 7.09 22.93 9.03
N HIS A 318 6.60 23.63 10.04
CA HIS A 318 7.13 24.93 10.38
C HIS A 318 8.61 24.72 10.69
N PRO A 319 9.56 25.39 10.00
CA PRO A 319 10.94 25.34 10.43
C PRO A 319 10.96 25.85 11.86
N ALA A 320 11.47 25.02 12.77
CA ALA A 320 11.77 25.46 14.13
C ALA A 320 12.66 26.69 14.00
N ARG A 321 12.15 27.84 14.43
CA ARG A 321 12.96 29.06 14.56
C ARG A 321 13.94 28.79 15.70
N GLY A 322 15.19 28.50 15.32
CA GLY A 322 16.35 28.79 16.16
C GLY A 322 16.72 30.26 16.03
#